data_AF-A0A7X8BUN0-F1
#
_entry.id   AF-A0A7X8BUN0-F1
#
_cell.length_a   1.000
_cell.length_b   1.000
_cell.length_c   1.000
_cell.angle_alpha   90.00
_cell.angle_beta   90.00
_cell.angle_gamma   90.00
#
_symmetry.space_group_name_H-M   'P 1'
#
loop_
_entity.id
_entity.type
_entity.pdbx_description
1 polymer ?
#
loop_
_entity_poly.entity_id
_entity_poly.type
_entity_poly.pdbx_seq_one_letter_code
_entity_poly.pdbx_strand_id
1 'polypeptide(L)'
;MMKIKNCSRTFNFLKYKLLYLSLMVIVPIQLIAQIQQDIFPDKKGQELLSLLVGQYKTNTVLSYDEARDALWGAVAKHNHDSLRCVYTGFAVYISPASAHPRTDAYNKGINCEHTWPQSLGAEGNAKSDMHHIFPTREDVNNARGNLPFADIPDDKTVYWYRLGNKLSVIPTVKIDEYSEIDNGNWFEPREDHKGNVARAMIYFYTMYKSQSDGVFFSKQLQTFYQWHYQDPVDDEERWRNNFIASKQEGKYNPFILDSTLIRRAYFPQYKGYQASVNDENSSVVSFLKGRNLIIRSKEALFEKAEIFDINGHLIDSKPVLQEDNNLEINLSGIRPQVLIVRLSGNERLYYNKILLTQ
;
A
#
# COMPACT_ATOMS: atom_id res chain seq x y z
N MET A 1 25.75 24.11 -80.85
CA MET A 1 25.58 23.57 -79.49
C MET A 1 24.41 22.59 -79.49
N MET A 2 24.77 21.31 -79.56
CA MET A 2 24.11 20.09 -79.04
C MET A 2 22.57 19.97 -78.98
N LYS A 3 22.04 19.18 -79.92
CA LYS A 3 20.82 18.34 -79.79
C LYS A 3 21.09 17.18 -78.80
N ILE A 4 20.05 16.60 -78.19
CA ILE A 4 19.76 15.14 -77.97
C ILE A 4 18.38 15.06 -77.26
N LYS A 5 17.28 14.72 -77.96
CA LYS A 5 16.66 13.38 -78.06
C LYS A 5 16.44 12.67 -76.70
N ASN A 6 15.22 12.72 -76.18
CA ASN A 6 14.74 11.71 -75.22
C ASN A 6 13.93 10.64 -75.97
N CYS A 7 14.49 9.44 -75.98
CA CYS A 7 13.98 8.22 -76.57
C CYS A 7 13.25 7.39 -75.50
N SER A 8 12.16 6.75 -75.90
CA SER A 8 11.36 5.80 -75.12
C SER A 8 12.18 4.67 -74.51
N ARG A 9 11.76 4.14 -73.35
CA ARG A 9 11.61 2.69 -73.11
C ARG A 9 10.90 2.38 -71.80
N THR A 10 9.79 1.69 -71.93
CA THR A 10 9.09 0.85 -70.95
C THR A 10 10.04 -0.09 -70.20
N PHE A 11 9.93 -0.17 -68.87
CA PHE A 11 10.49 -1.27 -68.08
C PHE A 11 9.54 -1.71 -66.95
N ASN A 12 9.03 -2.93 -67.14
CA ASN A 12 8.50 -3.94 -66.21
C ASN A 12 8.41 -3.61 -64.70
N PHE A 13 7.17 -3.65 -64.19
CA PHE A 13 6.88 -3.87 -62.77
C PHE A 13 7.22 -5.31 -62.38
N LEU A 14 8.29 -5.50 -61.60
CA LEU A 14 8.59 -6.77 -60.92
C LEU A 14 8.26 -6.66 -59.43
N LYS A 15 7.50 -7.65 -58.95
CA LYS A 15 6.98 -7.87 -57.61
C LYS A 15 8.06 -7.84 -56.52
N TYR A 16 7.87 -7.04 -55.47
CA TYR A 16 8.34 -7.37 -54.12
C TYR A 16 7.30 -6.95 -53.07
N LYS A 17 6.59 -7.95 -52.52
CA LYS A 17 5.84 -7.83 -51.27
C LYS A 17 6.87 -7.77 -50.14
N LEU A 18 7.05 -6.62 -49.49
CA LEU A 18 7.71 -6.56 -48.18
C LEU A 18 6.70 -7.02 -47.13
N LEU A 19 6.90 -8.22 -46.61
CA LEU A 19 6.21 -8.76 -45.45
C LEU A 19 6.96 -8.26 -44.20
N TYR A 20 6.42 -7.27 -43.49
CA TYR A 20 6.95 -6.86 -42.18
C TYR A 20 6.60 -7.95 -41.16
N LEU A 21 7.57 -8.83 -40.86
CA LEU A 21 7.46 -9.79 -39.78
C LEU A 21 7.80 -9.05 -38.47
N SER A 22 6.78 -8.59 -37.75
CA SER A 22 6.96 -8.04 -36.40
C SER A 22 7.34 -9.17 -35.45
N LEU A 23 8.63 -9.32 -35.14
CA LEU A 23 9.11 -10.21 -34.10
C LEU A 23 8.70 -9.61 -32.74
N MET A 24 7.56 -10.04 -32.19
CA MET A 24 7.22 -9.78 -30.80
C MET A 24 8.19 -10.58 -29.92
N VAL A 25 9.24 -9.93 -29.44
CA VAL A 25 10.11 -10.48 -28.39
C VAL A 25 9.29 -10.48 -27.09
N ILE A 26 8.72 -11.62 -26.76
CA ILE A 26 8.13 -11.87 -25.44
C ILE A 26 9.30 -12.01 -24.47
N VAL A 27 9.68 -10.92 -23.82
CA VAL A 27 10.60 -10.97 -22.68
C VAL A 27 9.83 -11.59 -21.52
N PRO A 28 10.24 -12.75 -20.98
CA PRO A 28 9.62 -13.27 -19.76
C PRO A 28 9.95 -12.30 -18.63
N ILE A 29 8.95 -11.52 -18.20
CA ILE A 29 9.03 -10.77 -16.96
C ILE A 29 9.05 -11.82 -15.85
N GLN A 30 10.25 -12.08 -15.32
CA GLN A 30 10.35 -12.80 -14.06
C GLN A 30 9.81 -11.88 -12.97
N LEU A 31 8.55 -12.09 -12.60
CA LEU A 31 7.99 -11.56 -11.36
C LEU A 31 8.71 -12.28 -10.22
N ILE A 32 9.79 -11.70 -9.72
CA ILE A 32 10.36 -12.10 -8.44
C ILE A 32 9.38 -11.61 -7.40
N ALA A 33 8.46 -12.47 -6.96
CA ALA A 33 7.70 -12.24 -5.75
C ALA A 33 8.71 -12.19 -4.60
N GLN A 34 8.99 -10.99 -4.10
CA GLN A 34 9.88 -10.82 -2.96
C GLN A 34 9.18 -11.39 -1.73
N ILE A 35 9.76 -12.46 -1.17
CA ILE A 35 9.24 -13.14 0.01
C ILE A 35 9.33 -12.17 1.19
N GLN A 36 8.21 -11.93 1.86
CA GLN A 36 8.14 -11.18 3.11
C GLN A 36 9.16 -11.74 4.13
N GLN A 37 9.88 -10.86 4.82
CA GLN A 37 10.79 -11.28 5.88
C GLN A 37 10.00 -11.51 7.16
N ASP A 38 9.98 -12.75 7.66
CA ASP A 38 9.32 -13.05 8.93
C ASP A 38 10.18 -12.57 10.11
N ILE A 39 9.78 -11.46 10.73
CA ILE A 39 10.46 -10.87 11.88
C ILE A 39 9.87 -11.49 13.15
N PHE A 40 10.71 -12.22 13.90
CA PHE A 40 10.32 -12.88 15.16
C PHE A 40 9.00 -13.68 15.05
N PRO A 41 8.88 -14.67 14.14
CA PRO A 41 7.61 -15.27 13.71
C PRO A 41 6.69 -15.72 14.87
N ASP A 42 7.27 -16.29 15.93
CA ASP A 42 6.52 -16.84 17.07
C ASP A 42 6.18 -15.82 18.17
N LYS A 43 6.62 -14.57 18.03
CA LYS A 43 6.48 -13.54 19.05
C LYS A 43 5.25 -12.68 18.81
N LYS A 44 4.63 -12.22 19.89
CA LYS A 44 3.42 -11.37 19.86
C LYS A 44 3.35 -10.42 21.06
N GLY A 45 2.47 -9.43 20.96
CA GLY A 45 2.15 -8.50 22.05
C GLY A 45 3.39 -7.78 22.59
N GLN A 46 3.45 -7.64 23.90
CA GLN A 46 4.50 -6.87 24.57
C GLN A 46 5.90 -7.48 24.39
N GLU A 47 6.02 -8.81 24.28
CA GLU A 47 7.31 -9.47 24.01
C GLU A 47 7.85 -9.05 22.63
N LEU A 48 7.00 -9.11 21.60
CA LEU A 48 7.37 -8.66 20.25
C LEU A 48 7.71 -7.17 20.24
N LEU A 49 6.90 -6.31 20.89
CA LEU A 49 7.17 -4.87 20.94
C LEU A 49 8.55 -4.57 21.56
N SER A 50 8.92 -5.22 22.66
CA SER A 50 10.23 -5.03 23.28
C SER A 50 11.38 -5.46 22.37
N LEU A 51 11.22 -6.58 21.65
CA LEU A 51 12.21 -7.06 20.67
C LEU A 51 12.35 -6.11 19.47
N LEU A 52 11.24 -5.57 18.97
CA LEU A 52 11.24 -4.59 17.89
C LEU A 52 11.98 -3.32 18.31
N VAL A 53 11.73 -2.80 19.51
CA VAL A 53 12.48 -1.64 20.04
C VAL A 53 13.96 -1.93 20.14
N GLY A 54 14.34 -3.09 20.71
CA GLY A 54 15.75 -3.46 20.86
C GLY A 54 16.50 -3.60 19.52
N GLN A 55 15.83 -4.08 18.47
CA GLN A 55 16.47 -4.30 17.16
C GLN A 55 16.37 -3.11 16.21
N TYR A 56 15.27 -2.36 16.22
CA TYR A 56 14.94 -1.38 15.18
C TYR A 56 14.92 0.09 15.65
N LYS A 57 15.03 0.37 16.95
CA LYS A 57 15.21 1.74 17.41
C LYS A 57 16.66 2.19 17.14
N THR A 58 16.81 3.37 16.55
CA THR A 58 18.11 4.03 16.38
C THR A 58 18.51 4.81 17.62
N ASN A 59 19.80 4.80 17.94
CA ASN A 59 20.39 5.59 19.03
C ASN A 59 21.01 6.89 18.52
N THR A 60 21.31 6.97 17.22
CA THR A 60 21.94 8.12 16.59
C THR A 60 21.21 8.49 15.31
N VAL A 61 20.72 9.72 15.24
CA VAL A 61 20.12 10.28 14.03
C VAL A 61 20.95 11.46 13.54
N LEU A 62 20.81 11.78 12.25
CA LEU A 62 21.29 13.06 11.73
C LEU A 62 20.59 14.21 12.44
N SER A 63 21.20 15.41 12.45
CA SER A 63 20.49 16.58 12.93
C SER A 63 19.23 16.84 12.10
N TYR A 64 18.28 17.59 12.66
CA TYR A 64 16.99 17.84 12.01
C TYR A 64 17.11 18.48 10.61
N ASP A 65 18.12 19.33 10.41
CA ASP A 65 18.38 19.94 9.10
C ASP A 65 19.03 18.94 8.14
N GLU A 66 20.04 18.19 8.59
CA GLU A 66 20.73 17.17 7.79
C GLU A 66 19.80 16.02 7.38
N ALA A 67 18.90 15.59 8.27
CA ALA A 67 17.90 14.57 7.98
C ALA A 67 16.99 15.00 6.82
N ARG A 68 16.46 16.23 6.87
CA ARG A 68 15.60 16.77 5.81
C ARG A 68 16.37 17.02 4.52
N ASP A 69 17.60 17.54 4.61
CA ASP A 69 18.44 17.72 3.42
C ASP A 69 18.77 16.38 2.76
N ALA A 70 19.05 15.34 3.56
CA ALA A 70 19.28 14.00 3.05
C ALA A 70 18.04 13.44 2.35
N LEU A 71 16.85 13.54 2.98
CA LEU A 71 15.61 13.03 2.39
C LEU A 71 15.21 13.79 1.12
N TRP A 72 15.24 15.13 1.12
CA TRP A 72 14.75 15.92 -0.02
C TRP A 72 15.74 15.85 -1.18
N GLY A 73 17.04 15.74 -0.90
CA GLY A 73 18.07 15.49 -1.91
C GLY A 73 18.09 14.05 -2.44
N ALA A 74 17.37 13.11 -1.80
CA ALA A 74 17.31 11.72 -2.24
C ALA A 74 16.42 11.54 -3.48
N VAL A 75 15.54 12.49 -3.79
CA VAL A 75 14.63 12.47 -4.95
C VAL A 75 15.37 12.14 -6.25
N ALA A 76 16.46 12.85 -6.53
CA ALA A 76 17.29 12.61 -7.71
C ALA A 76 17.94 11.22 -7.73
N LYS A 77 18.16 10.61 -6.57
CA LYS A 77 18.74 9.27 -6.42
C LYS A 77 17.71 8.16 -6.63
N HIS A 78 16.42 8.48 -6.60
CA HIS A 78 15.31 7.57 -6.93
C HIS A 78 14.85 7.70 -8.40
N ASN A 79 15.67 8.26 -9.31
CA ASN A 79 15.22 8.58 -10.67
C ASN A 79 13.97 9.48 -10.71
N HIS A 80 13.70 10.23 -9.64
CA HIS A 80 12.67 11.25 -9.61
C HIS A 80 13.30 12.61 -9.90
N ASP A 81 12.61 13.43 -10.67
CA ASP A 81 13.02 14.83 -10.90
C ASP A 81 12.46 15.79 -9.84
N SER A 82 11.41 15.37 -9.11
CA SER A 82 10.60 16.26 -8.29
C SER A 82 10.29 15.68 -6.91
N LEU A 83 10.39 16.54 -5.89
CA LEU A 83 9.97 16.25 -4.53
C LEU A 83 8.44 16.36 -4.45
N ARG A 84 7.77 15.25 -4.15
CA ARG A 84 6.30 15.16 -4.12
C ARG A 84 5.76 15.20 -2.70
N CYS A 85 4.79 16.08 -2.45
CA CYS A 85 4.08 16.21 -1.19
C CYS A 85 3.11 15.05 -0.97
N VAL A 86 3.19 14.43 0.21
CA VAL A 86 2.43 13.21 0.51
C VAL A 86 0.92 13.42 0.58
N TYR A 87 0.46 14.55 1.12
CA TYR A 87 -0.98 14.80 1.27
C TYR A 87 -1.67 15.41 0.05
N THR A 88 -0.93 15.87 -0.97
CA THR A 88 -1.56 16.53 -2.12
C THR A 88 -1.10 16.01 -3.47
N GLY A 89 0.01 15.27 -3.52
CA GLY A 89 0.68 14.92 -4.78
C GLY A 89 1.32 16.12 -5.49
N PHE A 90 1.26 17.34 -4.93
CA PHE A 90 1.96 18.51 -5.46
C PHE A 90 3.46 18.23 -5.49
N ALA A 91 4.14 18.59 -6.57
CA ALA A 91 5.56 18.28 -6.71
C ALA A 91 6.35 19.48 -7.19
N VAL A 92 7.57 19.62 -6.67
CA VAL A 92 8.49 20.68 -7.06
C VAL A 92 9.82 20.08 -7.47
N TYR A 93 10.40 20.60 -8.56
CA TYR A 93 11.74 20.20 -8.97
C TYR A 93 12.76 20.61 -7.89
N ILE A 94 13.63 19.67 -7.50
CA ILE A 94 14.77 19.92 -6.63
C ILE A 94 16.04 19.58 -7.41
N SER A 95 16.93 20.57 -7.56
CA SER A 95 18.16 20.34 -8.30
C SER A 95 19.01 19.25 -7.63
N PRO A 96 19.50 18.24 -8.39
CA PRO A 96 20.45 17.26 -7.86
C PRO A 96 21.75 17.90 -7.33
N ALA A 97 22.07 19.11 -7.79
CA ALA A 97 23.22 19.89 -7.36
C ALA A 97 22.91 20.86 -6.19
N SER A 98 21.69 20.84 -5.65
CA SER A 98 21.32 21.72 -4.53
C SER A 98 22.12 21.36 -3.28
N ALA A 99 22.83 22.34 -2.72
CA ALA A 99 23.55 22.18 -1.45
C ALA A 99 22.59 22.15 -0.24
N HIS A 100 21.40 22.74 -0.39
CA HIS A 100 20.39 22.87 0.68
C HIS A 100 18.99 22.55 0.12
N PRO A 101 18.72 21.30 -0.26
CA PRO A 101 17.45 20.91 -0.88
C PRO A 101 16.23 21.20 0.00
N ARG A 102 16.35 21.21 1.33
CA ARG A 102 15.24 21.62 2.22
C ARG A 102 14.89 23.10 2.05
N THR A 103 15.88 23.97 1.89
CA THR A 103 15.69 25.42 1.77
C THR A 103 15.12 25.74 0.39
N ASP A 104 15.62 25.05 -0.65
CA ASP A 104 15.05 25.14 -1.99
C ASP A 104 13.57 24.73 -2.03
N ALA A 105 13.23 23.60 -1.39
CA ALA A 105 11.85 23.15 -1.27
C ALA A 105 10.97 24.13 -0.47
N TYR A 106 11.48 24.67 0.63
CA TYR A 106 10.77 25.66 1.45
C TYR A 106 10.44 26.93 0.66
N ASN A 107 11.39 27.45 -0.10
CA ASN A 107 11.18 28.62 -0.96
C ASN A 107 10.13 28.36 -2.07
N LYS A 108 9.79 27.09 -2.32
CA LYS A 108 8.75 26.65 -3.25
C LYS A 108 7.46 26.20 -2.55
N GLY A 109 7.31 26.50 -1.26
CA GLY A 109 6.09 26.23 -0.47
C GLY A 109 6.00 24.82 0.12
N ILE A 110 7.11 24.08 0.17
CA ILE A 110 7.15 22.74 0.76
C ILE A 110 7.71 22.80 2.19
N ASN A 111 6.92 22.33 3.14
CA ASN A 111 7.31 22.17 4.53
C ASN A 111 7.62 20.69 4.87
N CYS A 112 8.17 20.46 6.05
CA CYS A 112 8.33 19.13 6.64
C CYS A 112 7.10 18.80 7.48
N GLU A 113 6.39 17.75 7.07
CA GLU A 113 5.37 17.08 7.86
C GLU A 113 6.06 16.25 8.93
N HIS A 114 5.60 16.39 10.16
CA HIS A 114 5.85 15.45 11.24
C HIS A 114 4.62 14.58 11.41
N THR A 115 4.57 13.41 10.75
CA THR A 115 3.37 12.56 10.75
C THR A 115 2.96 12.22 12.17
N TRP A 116 3.91 11.93 13.06
CA TRP A 116 3.67 12.08 14.50
C TRP A 116 3.92 13.53 14.93
N PRO A 117 2.93 14.27 15.47
CA PRO A 117 3.10 15.68 15.80
C PRO A 117 4.20 15.95 16.82
N GLN A 118 5.06 16.95 16.56
CA GLN A 118 6.11 17.35 17.50
C GLN A 118 5.57 17.74 18.88
N SER A 119 4.41 18.40 18.93
CA SER A 119 3.74 18.79 20.17
C SER A 119 3.32 17.61 21.06
N LEU A 120 3.38 16.38 20.54
CA LEU A 120 3.01 15.14 21.25
C LEU A 120 4.25 14.28 21.54
N GLY A 121 5.40 14.93 21.74
CA GLY A 121 6.61 14.31 22.27
C GLY A 121 7.63 13.83 21.25
N ALA A 122 7.60 14.33 20.01
CA ALA A 122 8.70 14.11 19.05
C ALA A 122 9.87 15.07 19.33
N GLU A 123 10.61 14.76 20.39
CA GLU A 123 11.78 15.52 20.85
C GLU A 123 13.08 14.70 20.72
N GLY A 124 14.22 15.39 20.71
CA GLY A 124 15.54 14.76 20.58
C GLY A 124 15.68 13.95 19.29
N ASN A 125 16.12 12.69 19.41
CA ASN A 125 16.24 11.80 18.25
C ASN A 125 14.90 11.56 17.57
N ALA A 126 13.81 11.46 18.34
CA ALA A 126 12.49 11.22 17.78
C ALA A 126 12.06 12.33 16.83
N LYS A 127 12.47 13.59 17.07
CA LYS A 127 12.21 14.71 16.17
C LYS A 127 12.81 14.51 14.77
N SER A 128 14.01 13.91 14.70
CA SER A 128 14.80 13.86 13.47
C SER A 128 14.81 12.47 12.84
N ASP A 129 14.15 11.48 13.45
CA ASP A 129 14.00 10.14 12.87
C ASP A 129 13.26 10.24 11.53
N MET A 130 13.95 9.87 10.46
CA MET A 130 13.47 10.04 9.10
C MET A 130 12.25 9.17 8.76
N HIS A 131 11.94 8.13 9.54
CA HIS A 131 10.83 7.19 9.28
C HIS A 131 9.43 7.78 9.46
N HIS A 132 9.30 8.99 10.01
CA HIS A 132 8.00 9.63 10.27
C HIS A 132 7.89 11.09 9.80
N ILE A 133 8.87 11.57 9.02
CA ILE A 133 8.85 12.91 8.45
C ILE A 133 8.76 12.86 6.93
N PHE A 134 7.96 13.75 6.35
CA PHE A 134 7.64 13.73 4.92
C PHE A 134 7.54 15.15 4.33
N PRO A 135 7.73 15.33 3.02
CA PRO A 135 7.44 16.60 2.37
C PRO A 135 5.92 16.83 2.30
N THR A 136 5.48 18.04 2.62
CA THR A 136 4.07 18.45 2.51
C THR A 136 3.96 19.91 2.09
N ARG A 137 2.82 20.32 1.54
CA ARG A 137 2.58 21.74 1.28
C ARG A 137 2.39 22.48 2.60
N GLU A 138 2.92 23.69 2.72
CA GLU A 138 2.88 24.45 3.98
C GLU A 138 1.44 24.68 4.50
N ASP A 139 0.51 25.05 3.63
CA ASP A 139 -0.89 25.29 4.01
C ASP A 139 -1.60 24.01 4.47
N VAL A 140 -1.25 22.86 3.90
CA VAL A 140 -1.82 21.56 4.29
C VAL A 140 -1.17 21.04 5.57
N ASN A 141 0.12 21.26 5.78
CA ASN A 141 0.77 21.01 7.09
C ASN A 141 0.09 21.80 8.20
N ASN A 142 -0.15 23.10 7.95
CA ASN A 142 -0.81 23.98 8.91
C ASN A 142 -2.25 23.55 9.18
N ALA A 143 -2.99 23.13 8.15
CA ALA A 143 -4.35 22.59 8.30
C ALA A 143 -4.36 21.28 9.09
N ARG A 144 -3.42 20.37 8.81
CA ARG A 144 -3.28 19.09 9.50
C ARG A 144 -2.92 19.30 10.98
N GLY A 145 -2.00 20.21 11.28
CA GLY A 145 -1.59 20.54 12.64
C GLY A 145 -1.21 19.31 13.47
N ASN A 146 -1.98 19.05 14.54
CA ASN A 146 -1.87 17.85 15.36
C ASN A 146 -3.14 16.98 15.31
N LEU A 147 -3.98 17.15 14.28
CA LEU A 147 -5.20 16.38 14.16
C LEU A 147 -4.89 14.88 14.03
N PRO A 148 -5.62 14.04 14.77
CA PRO A 148 -5.55 12.60 14.57
C PRO A 148 -6.08 12.23 13.18
N PHE A 149 -5.57 11.11 12.66
CA PHE A 149 -5.97 10.55 11.38
C PHE A 149 -7.23 9.68 11.50
N ALA A 150 -8.13 9.78 10.53
CA ALA A 150 -9.29 8.91 10.38
C ALA A 150 -9.75 8.87 8.92
N ASP A 151 -10.60 7.91 8.57
CA ASP A 151 -11.48 8.06 7.41
C ASP A 151 -12.61 9.04 7.79
N ILE A 152 -12.80 10.06 6.98
CA ILE A 152 -13.78 11.13 7.14
C ILE A 152 -14.87 10.88 6.12
N PRO A 153 -16.15 10.76 6.52
CA PRO A 153 -17.22 10.68 5.54
C PRO A 153 -17.26 11.95 4.68
N ASP A 154 -17.36 11.80 3.35
CA ASP A 154 -17.32 12.93 2.39
C ASP A 154 -18.29 14.07 2.76
N ASP A 155 -19.45 13.75 3.33
CA ASP A 155 -20.48 14.71 3.75
C ASP A 155 -20.10 15.51 5.01
N LYS A 156 -19.04 15.10 5.71
CA LYS A 156 -18.42 15.79 6.87
C LYS A 156 -17.17 16.56 6.49
N THR A 157 -16.59 16.30 5.33
CA THR A 157 -15.37 16.97 4.89
C THR A 157 -15.62 18.44 4.57
N VAL A 158 -14.85 19.31 5.22
CA VAL A 158 -14.92 20.77 5.06
C VAL A 158 -13.98 21.25 3.98
N TYR A 159 -12.76 20.69 3.93
CA TYR A 159 -11.80 21.02 2.87
C TYR A 159 -11.12 19.79 2.29
N TRP A 160 -10.91 19.86 0.97
CA TRP A 160 -10.24 18.85 0.17
C TRP A 160 -8.99 19.47 -0.47
N TYR A 161 -7.85 18.81 -0.37
CA TYR A 161 -6.57 19.30 -0.90
C TYR A 161 -5.98 18.34 -1.93
N ARG A 162 -5.68 18.86 -3.13
CA ARG A 162 -5.01 18.09 -4.19
C ARG A 162 -4.21 19.01 -5.10
N LEU A 163 -2.98 18.60 -5.40
CA LEU A 163 -1.98 19.42 -6.07
C LEU A 163 -1.88 20.80 -5.40
N GLY A 164 -1.99 21.89 -6.16
CA GLY A 164 -2.03 23.26 -5.64
C GLY A 164 -3.42 23.75 -5.21
N ASN A 165 -4.46 22.90 -5.23
CA ASN A 165 -5.84 23.32 -5.03
C ASN A 165 -6.36 23.00 -3.63
N LYS A 166 -7.30 23.83 -3.17
CA LYS A 166 -8.13 23.64 -1.98
C LYS A 166 -9.59 23.81 -2.40
N LEU A 167 -10.43 22.82 -2.13
CA LEU A 167 -11.87 22.86 -2.42
C LEU A 167 -12.66 22.82 -1.11
N SER A 168 -13.85 23.44 -1.10
CA SER A 168 -14.81 23.40 0.01
C SER A 168 -16.10 22.65 -0.36
N VAL A 169 -16.04 21.86 -1.43
CA VAL A 169 -17.13 21.05 -1.96
C VAL A 169 -16.57 19.68 -2.34
N ILE A 170 -17.39 18.64 -2.25
CA ILE A 170 -17.00 17.26 -2.56
C ILE A 170 -16.52 17.18 -4.03
N PRO A 171 -15.28 16.72 -4.30
CA PRO A 171 -14.78 16.51 -5.65
C PRO A 171 -15.60 15.47 -6.41
N THR A 172 -15.85 15.71 -7.70
CA THR A 172 -16.59 14.75 -8.54
C THR A 172 -15.69 13.78 -9.30
N VAL A 173 -14.37 13.98 -9.26
CA VAL A 173 -13.37 13.15 -9.93
C VAL A 173 -12.13 13.04 -9.05
N LYS A 174 -11.47 11.88 -9.10
CA LYS A 174 -10.19 11.62 -8.43
C LYS A 174 -10.26 11.88 -6.92
N ILE A 175 -11.38 11.53 -6.29
CA ILE A 175 -11.62 11.76 -4.86
C ILE A 175 -10.49 11.14 -4.01
N ASP A 176 -10.08 9.93 -4.36
CA ASP A 176 -8.96 9.19 -3.75
C ASP A 176 -7.60 9.92 -3.79
N GLU A 177 -7.44 10.92 -4.68
CA GLU A 177 -6.21 11.71 -4.78
C GLU A 177 -6.23 12.97 -3.89
N TYR A 178 -7.29 13.21 -3.11
CA TYR A 178 -7.39 14.33 -2.16
C TYR A 178 -7.05 13.88 -0.74
N SER A 179 -6.45 14.78 0.03
CA SER A 179 -6.50 14.70 1.50
C SER A 179 -7.63 15.57 2.03
N GLU A 180 -8.17 15.22 3.17
CA GLU A 180 -9.40 15.79 3.71
C GLU A 180 -9.23 16.28 5.15
N ILE A 181 -10.04 17.25 5.52
CA ILE A 181 -10.17 17.71 6.89
C ILE A 181 -11.65 17.99 7.17
N ASP A 182 -12.11 17.56 8.33
CA ASP A 182 -13.44 17.89 8.84
C ASP A 182 -13.41 19.25 9.57
N ASN A 183 -14.38 19.50 10.45
CA ASN A 183 -14.43 20.72 11.25
C ASN A 183 -13.44 20.72 12.43
N GLY A 184 -12.17 20.39 12.15
CA GLY A 184 -11.04 20.51 13.10
C GLY A 184 -10.87 19.34 14.08
N ASN A 185 -11.37 18.15 13.77
CA ASN A 185 -11.22 16.96 14.61
C ASN A 185 -10.32 15.90 13.97
N TRP A 186 -10.36 15.75 12.65
CA TRP A 186 -9.73 14.67 11.92
C TRP A 186 -9.08 15.15 10.63
N PHE A 187 -8.01 14.46 10.24
CA PHE A 187 -7.37 14.59 8.94
C PHE A 187 -7.34 13.24 8.23
N GLU A 188 -7.70 13.20 6.96
CA GLU A 188 -7.58 12.01 6.13
C GLU A 188 -6.52 12.23 5.06
N PRO A 189 -5.47 11.41 4.98
CA PRO A 189 -4.51 11.49 3.89
C PRO A 189 -5.11 10.88 2.62
N ARG A 190 -4.45 11.13 1.48
CA ARG A 190 -4.78 10.49 0.20
C ARG A 190 -4.76 8.95 0.35
N GLU A 191 -5.59 8.26 -0.43
CA GLU A 191 -5.70 6.80 -0.35
C GLU A 191 -4.36 6.10 -0.58
N ASP A 192 -3.55 6.63 -1.51
CA ASP A 192 -2.20 6.15 -1.85
C ASP A 192 -1.14 6.44 -0.78
N HIS A 193 -1.52 6.97 0.38
CA HIS A 193 -0.60 7.29 1.48
C HIS A 193 -1.09 6.81 2.86
N LYS A 194 -2.29 6.24 2.95
CA LYS A 194 -2.91 5.79 4.20
C LYS A 194 -2.07 4.75 4.95
N GLY A 195 -1.54 3.78 4.22
CA GLY A 195 -0.68 2.71 4.74
C GLY A 195 0.68 3.23 5.18
N ASN A 196 1.25 4.19 4.44
CA ASN A 196 2.49 4.85 4.86
C ASN A 196 2.32 5.58 6.19
N VAL A 197 1.25 6.37 6.33
CA VAL A 197 0.92 7.07 7.58
C VAL A 197 0.75 6.07 8.72
N ALA A 198 0.00 4.99 8.49
CA ALA A 198 -0.19 3.94 9.48
C ALA A 198 1.15 3.33 9.96
N ARG A 199 2.01 2.92 9.02
CA ARG A 199 3.31 2.30 9.35
C ARG A 199 4.29 3.29 9.98
N ALA A 200 4.28 4.56 9.59
CA ALA A 200 5.09 5.62 10.19
C ALA A 200 4.65 5.96 11.63
N MET A 201 3.35 6.11 11.86
CA MET A 201 2.76 6.39 13.16
C MET A 201 2.97 5.24 14.16
N ILE A 202 2.75 4.00 13.71
CA ILE A 202 2.97 2.80 14.53
C ILE A 202 4.45 2.62 14.83
N TYR A 203 5.35 2.85 13.86
CA TYR A 203 6.79 2.85 14.08
C TYR A 203 7.17 3.85 15.17
N PHE A 204 6.76 5.11 15.02
CA PHE A 204 7.10 6.16 15.97
C PHE A 204 6.64 5.80 17.38
N TYR A 205 5.36 5.42 17.53
CA TYR A 205 4.82 5.03 18.83
C TYR A 205 5.51 3.79 19.42
N THR A 206 5.91 2.82 18.59
CA THR A 206 6.68 1.65 19.03
C THR A 206 8.04 2.07 19.60
N MET A 207 8.82 2.82 18.83
CA MET A 207 10.20 3.15 19.18
C MET A 207 10.29 4.20 20.30
N TYR A 208 9.34 5.14 20.35
CA TYR A 208 9.35 6.30 21.23
C TYR A 208 8.18 6.30 22.22
N LYS A 209 7.65 5.13 22.56
CA LYS A 209 6.48 4.96 23.45
C LYS A 209 6.57 5.77 24.75
N SER A 210 7.73 5.82 25.39
CA SER A 210 7.94 6.48 26.68
C SER A 210 7.72 8.00 26.66
N GLN A 211 7.82 8.62 25.50
CA GLN A 211 7.64 10.07 25.30
C GLN A 211 6.40 10.38 24.45
N SER A 212 5.63 9.37 24.06
CA SER A 212 4.48 9.52 23.16
C SER A 212 3.15 9.60 23.92
N ASP A 213 2.21 10.39 23.42
CA ASP A 213 0.82 10.38 23.88
C ASP A 213 0.08 9.09 23.43
N GLY A 214 -0.18 8.20 24.38
CA GLY A 214 -0.92 6.95 24.13
C GLY A 214 -2.41 7.14 23.88
N VAL A 215 -3.03 8.21 24.40
CA VAL A 215 -4.44 8.52 24.14
C VAL A 215 -4.60 8.98 22.70
N PHE A 216 -3.69 9.83 22.22
CA PHE A 216 -3.64 10.22 20.82
C PHE A 216 -3.50 9.00 19.89
N PHE A 217 -2.55 8.12 20.17
CA PHE A 217 -2.31 6.93 19.34
C PHE A 217 -3.49 5.94 19.33
N SER A 218 -4.05 5.64 20.51
CA SER A 218 -5.09 4.60 20.66
C SER A 218 -6.38 4.91 19.91
N LYS A 219 -6.72 6.19 19.70
CA LYS A 219 -7.87 6.61 18.88
C LYS A 219 -7.75 6.20 17.42
N GLN A 220 -6.54 6.02 16.92
CA GLN A 220 -6.23 5.84 15.50
C GLN A 220 -5.77 4.40 15.18
N LEU A 221 -5.41 3.62 16.21
CA LEU A 221 -4.80 2.29 16.04
C LEU A 221 -5.65 1.34 15.17
N GLN A 222 -6.97 1.36 15.35
CA GLN A 222 -7.86 0.51 14.55
C GLN A 222 -7.90 0.94 13.08
N THR A 223 -7.91 2.25 12.82
CA THR A 223 -7.82 2.82 11.46
C THR A 223 -6.48 2.46 10.82
N PHE A 224 -5.37 2.66 11.53
CA PHE A 224 -4.04 2.30 11.03
C PHE A 224 -3.93 0.81 10.68
N TYR A 225 -4.58 -0.07 11.45
CA TYR A 225 -4.62 -1.48 11.11
C TYR A 225 -5.36 -1.76 9.80
N GLN A 226 -6.46 -1.06 9.52
CA GLN A 226 -7.19 -1.20 8.25
C GLN A 226 -6.40 -0.61 7.07
N TRP A 227 -5.92 0.61 7.22
CA TRP A 227 -5.11 1.32 6.22
C TRP A 227 -3.86 0.55 5.83
N HIS A 228 -3.23 -0.16 6.78
CA HIS A 228 -2.09 -1.01 6.48
C HIS A 228 -2.38 -2.12 5.45
N TYR A 229 -3.60 -2.67 5.44
CA TYR A 229 -3.98 -3.70 4.46
C TYR A 229 -4.57 -3.11 3.18
N GLN A 230 -5.27 -1.99 3.28
CA GLN A 230 -5.87 -1.30 2.12
C GLN A 230 -4.80 -0.66 1.24
N ASP A 231 -3.75 -0.12 1.85
CA ASP A 231 -2.58 0.46 1.18
C ASP A 231 -1.30 -0.33 1.58
N PRO A 232 -1.06 -1.48 0.91
CA PRO A 232 0.10 -2.32 1.19
C PRO A 232 1.40 -1.63 0.80
N VAL A 233 2.51 -2.08 1.38
CA VAL A 233 3.84 -1.53 1.11
C VAL A 233 4.16 -1.60 -0.40
N ASP A 234 4.50 -0.46 -0.98
CA ASP A 234 4.90 -0.32 -2.38
C ASP A 234 6.43 -0.21 -2.55
N ASP A 235 6.88 -0.06 -3.80
CA ASP A 235 8.31 0.04 -4.12
C ASP A 235 8.95 1.33 -3.61
N GLU A 236 8.20 2.45 -3.62
CA GLU A 236 8.66 3.74 -3.13
C GLU A 236 8.93 3.68 -1.62
N GLU A 237 8.00 3.10 -0.86
CA GLU A 237 8.14 2.94 0.57
C GLU A 237 9.27 1.98 0.93
N ARG A 238 9.44 0.88 0.19
CA ARG A 238 10.60 -0.03 0.36
C ARG A 238 11.91 0.71 0.11
N TRP A 239 12.02 1.44 -1.00
CA TRP A 239 13.22 2.22 -1.30
C TRP A 239 13.50 3.25 -0.22
N ARG A 240 12.46 3.98 0.22
CA ARG A 240 12.56 4.97 1.28
C ARG A 240 13.06 4.35 2.58
N ASN A 241 12.54 3.19 2.96
CA ASN A 241 12.97 2.46 4.14
C ASN A 241 14.45 2.06 4.05
N ASN A 242 14.90 1.56 2.89
CA ASN A 242 16.30 1.23 2.63
C ASN A 242 17.21 2.47 2.71
N PHE A 243 16.78 3.57 2.10
CA PHE A 243 17.53 4.84 2.13
C PHE A 243 17.68 5.34 3.57
N ILE A 244 16.60 5.35 4.35
CA ILE A 244 16.64 5.79 5.75
C ILE A 244 17.51 4.88 6.60
N ALA A 245 17.40 3.55 6.45
CA ALA A 245 18.26 2.62 7.16
C ALA A 245 19.75 2.89 6.89
N SER A 246 20.12 3.26 5.66
CA SER A 246 21.50 3.66 5.31
C SER A 246 21.99 4.91 6.03
N LYS A 247 21.09 5.71 6.60
CA LYS A 247 21.38 6.95 7.36
C LYS A 247 21.17 6.82 8.86
N GLN A 248 20.50 5.77 9.33
CA GLN A 248 20.16 5.55 10.75
C GLN A 248 20.63 4.18 11.21
N GLU A 249 21.94 3.93 11.18
CA GLU A 249 22.57 2.73 11.79
C GLU A 249 22.04 1.38 11.24
N GLY A 250 21.55 1.34 10.00
CA GLY A 250 20.92 0.15 9.43
C GLY A 250 19.53 -0.17 10.02
N LYS A 251 18.90 0.79 10.72
CA LYS A 251 17.61 0.62 11.37
C LYS A 251 16.47 0.94 10.42
N TYR A 252 15.77 -0.13 10.01
CA TYR A 252 14.56 -0.08 9.21
C TYR A 252 13.34 0.25 10.08
N ASN A 253 12.27 0.75 9.45
CA ASN A 253 10.94 0.58 9.98
C ASN A 253 10.51 -0.88 9.72
N PRO A 254 10.37 -1.72 10.76
CA PRO A 254 10.10 -3.14 10.57
C PRO A 254 8.68 -3.41 10.05
N PHE A 255 7.73 -2.49 10.25
CA PHE A 255 6.35 -2.63 9.76
C PHE A 255 6.24 -2.50 8.23
N ILE A 256 7.30 -2.06 7.56
CA ILE A 256 7.44 -2.06 6.10
C ILE A 256 8.05 -3.39 5.61
N LEU A 257 8.81 -4.11 6.46
CA LEU A 257 9.45 -5.38 6.11
C LEU A 257 8.54 -6.59 6.33
N ASP A 258 7.65 -6.50 7.32
CA ASP A 258 6.78 -7.59 7.74
C ASP A 258 5.36 -7.08 8.03
N SER A 259 4.46 -7.33 7.10
CA SER A 259 3.04 -6.93 7.16
C SER A 259 2.28 -7.55 8.35
N THR A 260 2.77 -8.65 8.92
CA THR A 260 2.08 -9.31 10.03
C THR A 260 2.35 -8.64 11.38
N LEU A 261 3.36 -7.76 11.46
CA LEU A 261 3.83 -7.22 12.74
C LEU A 261 2.79 -6.38 13.45
N ILE A 262 2.03 -5.53 12.74
CA ILE A 262 1.01 -4.70 13.38
C ILE A 262 -0.02 -5.60 14.08
N ARG A 263 -0.52 -6.62 13.38
CA ARG A 263 -1.44 -7.62 13.95
C ARG A 263 -0.82 -8.30 15.16
N ARG A 264 0.38 -8.85 15.02
CA ARG A 264 1.03 -9.63 16.08
C ARG A 264 1.38 -8.79 17.31
N ALA A 265 1.79 -7.53 17.12
CA ALA A 265 2.22 -6.64 18.18
C ALA A 265 1.05 -5.96 18.90
N TYR A 266 0.05 -5.46 18.16
CA TYR A 266 -1.03 -4.63 18.70
C TYR A 266 -2.38 -5.34 18.83
N PHE A 267 -2.57 -6.45 18.13
CA PHE A 267 -3.78 -7.27 18.18
C PHE A 267 -3.45 -8.75 18.52
N PRO A 268 -2.65 -9.04 19.57
CA PRO A 268 -2.19 -10.40 19.87
C PRO A 268 -3.32 -11.39 20.22
N GLN A 269 -4.48 -10.87 20.63
CA GLN A 269 -5.70 -11.63 20.87
C GLN A 269 -6.46 -12.00 19.60
N TYR A 270 -6.17 -11.34 18.47
CA TYR A 270 -6.82 -11.61 17.20
C TYR A 270 -6.33 -12.96 16.64
N LYS A 271 -7.16 -13.99 16.82
CA LYS A 271 -6.89 -15.36 16.36
C LYS A 271 -7.09 -15.57 14.85
N GLY A 272 -7.49 -14.51 14.12
CA GLY A 272 -8.02 -14.63 12.76
C GLY A 272 -9.33 -15.41 12.72
N TYR A 273 -9.94 -15.49 11.54
CA TYR A 273 -10.88 -16.58 11.28
C TYR A 273 -10.04 -17.87 11.20
N GLN A 274 -10.20 -18.76 12.17
CA GLN A 274 -9.72 -20.14 12.03
C GLN A 274 -10.65 -20.77 10.97
N ALA A 275 -10.29 -20.64 9.69
CA ALA A 275 -10.72 -21.67 8.76
C ALA A 275 -10.14 -22.95 9.36
N SER A 276 -10.99 -23.88 9.75
CA SER A 276 -10.57 -25.21 10.14
C SER A 276 -9.66 -25.73 9.04
N VAL A 277 -8.35 -25.65 9.31
CA VAL A 277 -7.32 -26.29 8.50
C VAL A 277 -7.78 -27.73 8.40
N ASN A 278 -8.08 -28.16 7.18
CA ASN A 278 -8.50 -29.50 6.80
C ASN A 278 -8.36 -30.48 7.96
N ASP A 279 -9.42 -30.60 8.74
CA ASP A 279 -9.58 -31.79 9.53
C ASP A 279 -9.57 -32.90 8.49
N GLU A 280 -8.73 -33.92 8.61
CA GLU A 280 -8.78 -35.06 7.68
C GLU A 280 -10.15 -35.79 7.80
N ASN A 281 -10.96 -35.39 8.78
CA ASN A 281 -12.38 -35.71 8.95
C ASN A 281 -13.37 -34.61 8.46
N SER A 282 -12.90 -33.54 7.83
CA SER A 282 -13.73 -32.47 7.27
C SER A 282 -14.73 -33.08 6.29
N SER A 283 -16.02 -32.98 6.62
CA SER A 283 -17.10 -33.39 5.74
C SER A 283 -17.15 -32.52 4.48
N VAL A 284 -16.36 -31.44 4.35
CA VAL A 284 -16.29 -30.60 3.14
C VAL A 284 -14.88 -30.56 2.57
N VAL A 285 -14.74 -30.79 1.27
CA VAL A 285 -13.50 -30.65 0.52
C VAL A 285 -13.74 -29.69 -0.63
N SER A 286 -12.86 -28.70 -0.81
CA SER A 286 -12.88 -27.86 -2.00
C SER A 286 -11.50 -27.76 -2.63
N PHE A 287 -11.44 -27.93 -3.95
CA PHE A 287 -10.20 -28.01 -4.72
C PHE A 287 -10.43 -27.54 -6.16
N LEU A 288 -9.35 -27.17 -6.84
CA LEU A 288 -9.38 -26.79 -8.25
C LEU A 288 -9.10 -28.01 -9.14
N LYS A 289 -9.88 -28.14 -10.21
CA LYS A 289 -9.60 -29.01 -11.36
C LYS A 289 -9.51 -28.12 -12.60
N GLY A 290 -8.32 -27.67 -12.93
CA GLY A 290 -8.13 -26.60 -13.92
C GLY A 290 -8.76 -25.29 -13.45
N ARG A 291 -9.63 -24.69 -14.29
CA ARG A 291 -10.38 -23.46 -13.96
C ARG A 291 -11.71 -23.72 -13.23
N ASN A 292 -12.01 -24.95 -12.87
CA ASN A 292 -13.24 -25.28 -12.16
C ASN A 292 -12.94 -25.51 -10.68
N LEU A 293 -13.66 -24.79 -9.83
CA LEU A 293 -13.72 -25.03 -8.41
C LEU A 293 -14.73 -26.14 -8.14
N ILE A 294 -14.25 -27.25 -7.58
CA ILE A 294 -15.07 -28.36 -7.14
C ILE A 294 -15.20 -28.29 -5.63
N ILE A 295 -16.43 -28.26 -5.14
CA ILE A 295 -16.77 -28.32 -3.73
C ILE A 295 -17.57 -29.59 -3.52
N ARG A 296 -17.12 -30.45 -2.60
CA ARG A 296 -17.79 -31.69 -2.23
C ARG A 296 -18.09 -31.67 -0.75
N SER A 297 -19.30 -32.03 -0.38
CA SER A 297 -19.69 -32.26 1.01
C SER A 297 -20.16 -33.71 1.21
N LYS A 298 -19.74 -34.35 2.30
CA LYS A 298 -20.27 -35.63 2.78
C LYS A 298 -21.58 -35.44 3.55
N GLU A 299 -21.91 -34.21 3.94
CA GLU A 299 -23.13 -33.85 4.66
C GLU A 299 -23.97 -32.85 3.85
N ALA A 300 -25.27 -33.11 3.70
CA ALA A 300 -26.22 -32.29 2.94
C ALA A 300 -26.70 -31.06 3.72
N LEU A 301 -25.81 -30.12 4.02
CA LEU A 301 -26.09 -29.04 4.98
C LEU A 301 -25.82 -27.61 4.50
N PHE A 302 -25.37 -27.43 3.25
CA PHE A 302 -25.14 -26.09 2.72
C PHE A 302 -26.21 -25.76 1.68
N GLU A 303 -26.76 -24.55 1.78
CA GLU A 303 -27.78 -24.01 0.89
C GLU A 303 -27.17 -23.07 -0.15
N LYS A 304 -26.04 -22.44 0.19
CA LYS A 304 -25.43 -21.39 -0.63
C LYS A 304 -23.91 -21.46 -0.57
N ALA A 305 -23.29 -21.23 -1.73
CA ALA A 305 -21.87 -20.98 -1.91
C ALA A 305 -21.67 -19.56 -2.42
N GLU A 306 -20.70 -18.85 -1.86
CA GLU A 306 -20.31 -17.50 -2.24
C GLU A 306 -18.79 -17.44 -2.41
N ILE A 307 -18.34 -16.81 -3.48
CA ILE A 307 -16.92 -16.61 -3.78
C ILE A 307 -16.63 -15.14 -3.67
N PHE A 308 -15.64 -14.80 -2.87
CA PHE A 308 -15.15 -13.45 -2.69
C PHE A 308 -13.73 -13.32 -3.23
N ASP A 309 -13.37 -12.14 -3.73
CA ASP A 309 -11.96 -11.78 -3.89
C ASP A 309 -11.30 -11.60 -2.51
N ILE A 310 -9.98 -11.39 -2.51
CA ILE A 310 -9.24 -11.17 -1.26
C ILE A 310 -9.64 -9.88 -0.52
N ASN A 311 -10.27 -8.93 -1.22
CA ASN A 311 -10.75 -7.67 -0.67
C ASN A 311 -12.18 -7.79 -0.10
N GLY A 312 -12.82 -8.96 -0.24
CA GLY A 312 -14.17 -9.23 0.26
C GLY A 312 -15.29 -8.85 -0.72
N HIS A 313 -14.99 -8.50 -1.98
CA HIS A 313 -16.03 -8.31 -2.99
C HIS A 313 -16.59 -9.65 -3.44
N LEU A 314 -17.92 -9.78 -3.46
CA LEU A 314 -18.60 -10.96 -3.97
C LEU A 314 -18.40 -11.07 -5.49
N ILE A 315 -17.74 -12.13 -5.93
CA ILE A 315 -17.50 -12.44 -7.35
C ILE A 315 -18.64 -13.28 -7.92
N ASP A 316 -19.06 -14.31 -7.19
CA ASP A 316 -20.14 -15.21 -7.63
C ASP A 316 -20.88 -15.80 -6.42
N SER A 317 -22.12 -16.20 -6.65
CA SER A 317 -22.91 -16.93 -5.68
C SER A 317 -23.80 -17.96 -6.36
N LYS A 318 -23.81 -19.18 -5.81
CA LYS A 318 -24.61 -20.30 -6.31
C LYS A 318 -25.37 -20.96 -5.17
N PRO A 319 -26.63 -21.38 -5.37
CA PRO A 319 -27.25 -22.34 -4.47
C PRO A 319 -26.50 -23.67 -4.54
N VAL A 320 -26.32 -24.34 -3.40
CA VAL A 320 -25.81 -25.71 -3.35
C VAL A 320 -27.03 -26.62 -3.44
N LEU A 321 -27.22 -27.32 -4.56
CA LEU A 321 -28.37 -28.24 -4.72
C LEU A 321 -28.25 -29.38 -3.72
N GLN A 322 -29.34 -29.63 -2.98
CA GLN A 322 -29.38 -30.56 -1.84
C GLN A 322 -29.22 -32.04 -2.22
N GLU A 323 -29.33 -32.39 -3.51
CA GLU A 323 -29.42 -33.80 -3.92
C GLU A 323 -28.06 -34.48 -4.13
N ASP A 324 -26.98 -33.74 -4.44
CA ASP A 324 -25.68 -34.37 -4.82
C ASP A 324 -24.47 -33.91 -4.00
N ASN A 325 -24.59 -32.86 -3.18
CA ASN A 325 -23.51 -32.27 -2.39
C ASN A 325 -22.20 -31.97 -3.16
N ASN A 326 -22.29 -31.88 -4.48
CA ASN A 326 -21.20 -31.58 -5.38
C ASN A 326 -21.56 -30.30 -6.13
N LEU A 327 -20.75 -29.27 -5.95
CA LEU A 327 -20.88 -28.02 -6.68
C LEU A 327 -19.62 -27.82 -7.53
N GLU A 328 -19.83 -27.54 -8.80
CA GLU A 328 -18.77 -27.14 -9.73
C GLU A 328 -19.02 -25.70 -10.18
N ILE A 329 -18.04 -24.84 -9.92
CA ILE A 329 -18.10 -23.42 -10.30
C ILE A 329 -16.99 -23.16 -11.32
N ASN A 330 -17.37 -22.68 -12.50
CA ASN A 330 -16.42 -22.33 -13.55
C ASN A 330 -15.83 -20.94 -13.28
N LEU A 331 -14.51 -20.87 -13.07
CA LEU A 331 -13.76 -19.66 -12.77
C LEU A 331 -12.92 -19.17 -13.97
N SER A 332 -13.24 -19.59 -15.19
CA SER A 332 -12.45 -19.27 -16.40
C SER A 332 -12.44 -17.77 -16.73
N GLY A 333 -13.49 -17.03 -16.33
CA GLY A 333 -13.56 -15.57 -16.47
C GLY A 333 -12.83 -14.79 -15.36
N ILE A 334 -12.34 -15.48 -14.32
CA ILE A 334 -11.70 -14.87 -13.17
C ILE A 334 -10.19 -14.85 -13.37
N ARG A 335 -9.56 -13.69 -13.15
CA ARG A 335 -8.11 -13.54 -13.20
C ARG A 335 -7.46 -14.34 -12.06
N PRO A 336 -6.26 -14.91 -12.26
CA PRO A 336 -5.51 -15.57 -11.19
C PRO A 336 -5.41 -14.68 -9.95
N GLN A 337 -5.88 -15.19 -8.81
CA GLN A 337 -5.96 -14.46 -7.54
C GLN A 337 -6.25 -15.43 -6.39
N VAL A 338 -6.17 -14.92 -5.17
CA VAL A 338 -6.71 -15.61 -3.99
C VAL A 338 -8.21 -15.38 -3.91
N LEU A 339 -8.95 -16.46 -3.75
CA LEU A 339 -10.40 -16.46 -3.56
C LEU A 339 -10.75 -16.98 -2.17
N ILE A 340 -11.78 -16.39 -1.57
CA ILE A 340 -12.41 -16.89 -0.36
C ILE A 340 -13.75 -17.52 -0.74
N VAL A 341 -13.89 -18.80 -0.47
CA VAL A 341 -15.14 -19.54 -0.65
C VAL A 341 -15.85 -19.55 0.70
N ARG A 342 -17.09 -19.10 0.76
CA ARG A 342 -18.00 -19.24 1.91
C ARG A 342 -19.13 -20.17 1.54
N LEU A 343 -19.36 -21.19 2.37
CA LEU A 343 -20.56 -22.02 2.31
C LEU A 343 -21.44 -21.72 3.52
N SER A 344 -22.75 -21.58 3.31
CA SER A 344 -23.73 -21.32 4.36
C SER A 344 -24.95 -22.22 4.25
N GLY A 345 -25.50 -22.66 5.38
CA GLY A 345 -26.75 -23.43 5.49
C GLY A 345 -26.98 -23.95 6.91
N ASN A 346 -28.23 -24.08 7.35
CA ASN A 346 -28.63 -24.56 8.70
C ASN A 346 -27.70 -24.10 9.85
N GLU A 347 -27.50 -22.78 9.98
CA GLU A 347 -26.65 -22.13 10.99
C GLU A 347 -25.14 -22.46 10.93
N ARG A 348 -24.69 -23.20 9.92
CA ARG A 348 -23.27 -23.50 9.69
C ARG A 348 -22.67 -22.56 8.66
N LEU A 349 -21.44 -22.15 8.93
CA LEU A 349 -20.59 -21.41 7.99
C LEU A 349 -19.27 -22.16 7.82
N TYR A 350 -18.88 -22.39 6.58
CA TYR A 350 -17.58 -22.95 6.23
C TYR A 350 -16.86 -21.97 5.31
N TYR A 351 -15.55 -21.81 5.51
CA TYR A 351 -14.73 -20.97 4.66
C TYR A 351 -13.51 -21.73 4.20
N ASN A 352 -13.16 -21.57 2.92
CA ASN A 352 -11.89 -22.05 2.39
C ASN A 352 -11.20 -20.97 1.57
N LYS A 353 -9.88 -20.97 1.60
CA LYS A 353 -9.03 -20.08 0.80
C LYS A 353 -8.45 -20.88 -0.36
N ILE A 354 -8.61 -20.37 -1.58
CA ILE A 354 -8.15 -21.05 -2.79
C ILE A 354 -7.28 -20.11 -3.58
N LEU A 355 -6.10 -20.59 -3.99
CA LEU A 355 -5.24 -19.87 -4.92
C LEU A 355 -5.60 -20.29 -6.35
N LEU A 356 -6.25 -19.41 -7.11
CA LEU A 356 -6.51 -19.61 -8.53
C LEU A 356 -5.26 -19.22 -9.31
N THR A 357 -4.58 -20.20 -9.90
CA THR A 357 -3.41 -20.00 -10.75
C THR A 357 -3.80 -20.00 -12.23
N GLN A 358 -2.84 -19.68 -13.11
CA GLN A 358 -3.06 -19.60 -14.56
C GLN A 358 -3.63 -20.88 -15.17
#